data_AF-A0A1B6IZH6-F1
#
_entry.id   AF-A0A1B6IZH6-F1
#
_cell.length_a   1.000
_cell.length_b   1.000
_cell.length_c   1.000
_cell.angle_alpha   90.00
_cell.angle_beta   90.00
_cell.angle_gamma   90.00
#
_symmetry.space_group_name_H-M   'P 1'
#
loop_
_entity.id
_entity.type
_entity.pdbx_description
1 polymer ?
#
loop_
_entity_poly.entity_id
_entity_poly.type
_entity_poly.pdbx_seq_one_letter_code
_entity_poly.pdbx_strand_id
1 'polypeptide(L)'
;MKKGRSLKRKFESIPEEKEKEDLPPPPSRSSDDPIPKKTKWTNRTRVLVFATRGITHRDRHLMRDLRTMLPHSRDENKMERGENFLAVNEICSMKNCDKCILLESRHRSDLYMWISNIPSGPSARFLVESIYTMGELKLTGNCLKGSRPLLSFDENFDSNPHYALLKELFTQIFGTPAHHPKSQPFFDRVVTFSVLDNRIWFRNYQILTEDGALAEIGPRFVLNPIKIFENSFGGRTVWENPRYVTPAKYRQQLKLAASNKYVDRKQQKAAFIASRPKESYVSKPNDDIFEGNPLEKAKEISEKVKILKELNQQTLPKTKPFKKKTKKTIGVKVKSGIEPTKNILAKKQKNKKLKMSKIQNKFSVS
;
A
#
# COMPACT_ATOMS: atom_id res chain seq x y z
N MET A 1 89.73 19.41 -14.99
CA MET A 1 88.77 20.29 -14.27
C MET A 1 87.51 20.49 -15.11
N LYS A 2 86.39 19.85 -14.75
CA LYS A 2 85.04 20.19 -15.24
C LYS A 2 84.11 20.23 -14.04
N LYS A 3 83.57 21.41 -13.73
CA LYS A 3 82.69 21.69 -12.60
C LYS A 3 81.29 21.08 -12.86
N GLY A 4 80.89 20.11 -12.06
CA GLY A 4 79.51 19.62 -12.02
C GLY A 4 78.62 20.59 -11.24
N ARG A 5 77.54 21.08 -11.86
CA ARG A 5 76.50 21.89 -11.21
C ARG A 5 75.61 20.99 -10.35
N SER A 6 75.64 21.16 -9.04
CA SER A 6 74.70 20.52 -8.11
C SER A 6 73.37 21.28 -8.10
N LEU A 7 72.31 20.67 -8.62
CA LEU A 7 70.93 21.15 -8.47
C LEU A 7 70.49 20.93 -7.01
N LYS A 8 70.45 22.01 -6.22
CA LYS A 8 69.80 22.01 -4.89
C LYS A 8 68.29 21.92 -5.09
N ARG A 9 67.69 20.76 -4.81
CA ARG A 9 66.24 20.64 -4.57
C ARG A 9 65.89 21.52 -3.37
N LYS A 10 65.00 22.49 -3.56
CA LYS A 10 64.34 23.19 -2.45
C LYS A 10 63.42 22.18 -1.75
N PHE A 11 63.70 21.90 -0.48
CA PHE A 11 62.76 21.23 0.40
C PHE A 11 61.68 22.27 0.75
N GLU A 12 60.42 22.04 0.38
CA GLU A 12 59.31 22.82 0.91
C GLU A 12 59.14 22.45 2.39
N SER A 13 59.22 23.45 3.26
CA SER A 13 58.95 23.32 4.69
C SER A 13 57.49 22.96 4.91
N ILE A 14 57.26 21.88 5.65
CA ILE A 14 55.95 21.46 6.18
C ILE A 14 55.38 22.65 7.00
N PRO A 15 54.14 23.11 6.76
CA PRO A 15 53.53 24.13 7.59
C PRO A 15 53.30 23.55 8.99
N GLU A 16 53.89 24.18 10.01
CA GLU A 16 53.61 23.89 11.42
C GLU A 16 52.10 23.97 11.68
N GLU A 17 51.49 22.85 12.07
CA GLU A 17 50.14 22.83 12.60
C GLU A 17 50.14 23.60 13.93
N LYS A 18 49.64 24.85 13.91
CA LYS A 18 49.30 25.57 15.14
C LYS A 18 48.25 24.75 15.89
N GLU A 19 48.65 24.15 17.00
CA GLU A 19 47.74 23.64 18.02
C GLU A 19 46.78 24.77 18.42
N LYS A 20 45.50 24.54 18.20
CA LYS A 20 44.46 25.46 18.66
C LYS A 20 44.23 25.15 20.13
N GLU A 21 44.72 26.03 21.00
CA GLU A 21 44.26 26.09 22.38
C GLU A 21 42.73 26.23 22.38
N ASP A 22 42.07 25.39 23.18
CA ASP A 22 40.62 25.44 23.45
C ASP A 22 40.28 26.70 24.27
N LEU A 23 40.38 27.87 23.64
CA LEU A 23 39.94 29.12 24.24
C LEU A 23 38.40 29.16 24.25
N PRO A 24 37.77 29.61 25.37
CA PRO A 24 36.33 29.80 25.41
C PRO A 24 35.88 30.80 24.34
N PRO A 25 34.67 30.63 23.77
CA PRO A 25 34.18 31.57 22.77
C PRO A 25 34.08 32.98 23.35
N PRO A 26 34.34 34.03 22.53
CA PRO A 26 34.30 35.40 22.99
C PRO A 26 32.90 35.77 23.55
N PRO A 27 32.82 36.64 24.57
CA PRO A 27 31.59 36.94 25.31
C PRO A 27 30.54 37.72 24.49
N SER A 28 30.95 38.41 23.43
CA SER A 28 30.04 39.08 22.50
C SER A 28 30.48 38.81 21.07
N ARG A 29 29.52 38.41 20.23
CA ARG A 29 29.74 38.16 18.81
C ARG A 29 28.98 39.21 18.01
N SER A 30 29.69 39.96 17.16
CA SER A 30 29.10 40.92 16.23
C SER A 30 28.23 40.16 15.23
N SER A 31 27.01 40.64 14.97
CA SER A 31 26.03 39.98 14.10
C SER A 31 26.46 39.90 12.63
N ASP A 32 27.35 40.80 12.18
CA ASP A 32 27.86 40.87 10.80
C ASP A 32 29.12 40.01 10.54
N ASP A 33 29.69 39.37 11.56
CA ASP A 33 30.88 38.54 11.36
C ASP A 33 30.50 37.22 10.64
N PRO A 34 31.11 36.91 9.46
CA PRO A 34 30.79 35.71 8.73
C PRO A 34 31.08 34.48 9.61
N ILE A 35 30.08 33.61 9.73
CA ILE A 35 30.19 32.40 10.57
C ILE A 35 31.41 31.59 10.11
N PRO A 36 32.35 31.24 11.00
CA PRO A 36 33.55 30.50 10.62
C PRO A 36 33.12 29.16 10.02
N LYS A 37 33.25 29.04 8.68
CA LYS A 37 32.91 27.82 7.97
C LYS A 37 33.88 26.73 8.42
N LYS A 38 33.36 25.67 9.02
CA LYS A 38 34.16 24.49 9.37
C LYS A 38 34.75 23.93 8.07
N THR A 39 36.06 24.09 7.87
CA THR A 39 36.77 23.63 6.67
C THR A 39 36.93 22.11 6.62
N LYS A 40 36.72 21.41 7.74
CA LYS A 40 37.00 19.98 7.87
C LYS A 40 35.72 19.14 7.84
N TRP A 41 35.75 18.11 6.99
CA TRP A 41 34.75 17.03 6.93
C TRP A 41 34.69 16.29 8.27
N THR A 42 33.72 16.64 9.12
CA THR A 42 33.58 16.15 10.50
C THR A 42 32.86 14.79 10.54
N ASN A 43 31.75 14.66 9.81
CA ASN A 43 30.94 13.44 9.78
C ASN A 43 31.37 12.53 8.62
N ARG A 44 32.32 11.63 8.86
CA ARG A 44 32.87 10.74 7.82
C ARG A 44 32.03 9.49 7.58
N THR A 45 30.74 9.67 7.32
CA THR A 45 29.83 8.54 7.10
C THR A 45 30.01 7.94 5.71
N ARG A 46 30.04 6.61 5.63
CA ARG A 46 29.96 5.86 4.38
C ARG A 46 28.81 4.85 4.41
N VAL A 47 28.04 4.83 3.33
CA VAL A 47 26.87 3.95 3.19
C VAL A 47 27.17 2.89 2.13
N LEU A 48 27.10 1.62 2.50
CA LEU A 48 27.15 0.52 1.54
C LEU A 48 25.75 0.32 0.94
N VAL A 49 25.64 0.31 -0.39
CA VAL A 49 24.36 0.08 -1.09
C VAL A 49 24.50 -1.09 -2.04
N PHE A 50 23.91 -2.22 -1.70
CA PHE A 50 23.96 -3.43 -2.52
C PHE A 50 22.71 -4.29 -2.35
N ALA A 51 22.70 -5.44 -3.03
CA ALA A 51 21.52 -6.27 -3.14
C ALA A 51 21.87 -7.76 -3.12
N THR A 52 20.89 -8.59 -2.80
CA THR A 52 21.00 -10.03 -2.98
C THR A 52 20.84 -10.43 -4.45
N ARG A 53 21.30 -11.62 -4.80
CA ARG A 53 21.04 -12.21 -6.11
C ARG A 53 19.54 -12.43 -6.33
N GLY A 54 19.06 -12.16 -7.55
CA GLY A 54 17.66 -12.39 -7.92
C GLY A 54 16.74 -11.17 -7.87
N ILE A 55 17.29 -9.97 -7.65
CA ILE A 55 16.56 -8.70 -7.80
C ILE A 55 15.99 -8.51 -9.21
N THR A 56 14.82 -7.87 -9.29
CA THR A 56 14.15 -7.61 -10.57
C THR A 56 14.84 -6.49 -11.37
N HIS A 57 14.42 -6.29 -12.62
CA HIS A 57 14.91 -5.17 -13.42
C HIS A 57 14.61 -3.81 -12.76
N ARG A 58 13.40 -3.64 -12.22
CA ARG A 58 12.99 -2.39 -11.54
C ARG A 58 13.85 -2.11 -10.32
N ASP A 59 14.07 -3.12 -9.49
CA ASP A 59 14.85 -2.98 -8.25
C ASP A 59 16.33 -2.67 -8.54
N ARG A 60 16.87 -3.15 -9.67
CA ARG A 60 18.22 -2.78 -10.14
C ARG A 60 18.34 -1.30 -10.46
N HIS A 61 17.29 -0.71 -11.06
CA HIS A 61 17.24 0.73 -11.32
C HIS A 61 17.12 1.49 -10.00
N LEU A 62 16.23 1.08 -9.09
CA LEU A 62 16.13 1.68 -7.75
C LEU A 62 17.47 1.68 -7.00
N MET A 63 18.21 0.57 -7.04
CA MET A 63 19.54 0.46 -6.44
C MET A 63 20.53 1.47 -7.04
N ARG A 64 20.50 1.65 -8.37
CA ARG A 64 21.36 2.62 -9.07
C ARG A 64 20.94 4.06 -8.78
N ASP A 65 19.66 4.32 -8.65
CA ASP A 65 19.10 5.63 -8.29
C ASP A 65 19.54 6.02 -6.87
N LEU A 66 19.46 5.11 -5.90
CA LEU A 66 19.95 5.31 -4.53
C LEU A 66 21.47 5.61 -4.49
N ARG A 67 22.27 4.89 -5.29
CA ARG A 67 23.72 5.15 -5.40
C ARG A 67 24.02 6.51 -6.03
N THR A 68 23.21 6.93 -7.00
CA THR A 68 23.38 8.23 -7.67
C THR A 68 22.96 9.37 -6.75
N MET A 69 21.91 9.16 -5.96
CA MET A 69 21.43 10.08 -4.94
C MET A 69 22.42 10.24 -3.79
N LEU A 70 23.09 9.18 -3.32
CA LEU A 70 23.97 9.26 -2.15
C LEU A 70 25.44 9.36 -2.57
N PRO A 71 26.10 10.54 -2.47
CA PRO A 71 27.48 10.71 -2.93
C PRO A 71 28.51 9.95 -2.07
N HIS A 72 28.19 9.69 -0.80
CA HIS A 72 28.96 8.87 0.13
C HIS A 72 28.62 7.38 0.05
N SER A 73 27.84 6.97 -0.97
CA SER A 73 27.56 5.55 -1.21
C SER A 73 28.77 4.81 -1.80
N ARG A 74 28.90 3.55 -1.41
CA ARG A 74 29.81 2.58 -1.99
C ARG A 74 29.02 1.43 -2.59
N ASP A 75 29.46 0.98 -3.74
CA ASP A 75 28.93 -0.19 -4.42
C ASP A 75 29.65 -1.45 -3.98
N GLU A 76 28.90 -2.55 -3.99
CA GLU A 76 29.41 -3.90 -3.75
C GLU A 76 28.78 -4.86 -4.75
N ASN A 77 29.45 -6.00 -4.91
CA ASN A 77 28.91 -7.16 -5.61
C ASN A 77 27.66 -7.68 -4.88
N LYS A 78 26.84 -8.44 -5.62
CA LYS A 78 25.61 -8.98 -5.06
C LYS A 78 25.90 -10.19 -4.18
N MET A 79 25.32 -10.19 -2.99
CA MET A 79 25.36 -11.31 -2.04
C MET A 79 24.55 -12.51 -2.56
N GLU A 80 24.98 -13.72 -2.23
CA GLU A 80 24.23 -14.94 -2.54
C GLU A 80 23.05 -15.13 -1.58
N ARG A 81 21.95 -15.73 -2.07
CA ARG A 81 20.66 -15.78 -1.32
C ARG A 81 20.66 -16.68 -0.07
N GLY A 82 21.65 -17.56 0.06
CA GLY A 82 21.77 -18.51 1.17
C GLY A 82 22.78 -18.11 2.25
N GLU A 83 23.46 -16.98 2.07
CA GLU A 83 24.46 -16.51 3.02
C GLU A 83 23.80 -15.87 4.25
N ASN A 84 24.48 -15.98 5.39
CA ASN A 84 24.03 -15.34 6.62
C ASN A 84 24.16 -13.82 6.50
N PHE A 85 23.13 -13.08 6.94
CA PHE A 85 23.17 -11.61 6.91
C PHE A 85 24.27 -11.00 7.79
N LEU A 86 24.88 -11.78 8.70
CA LEU A 86 26.05 -11.34 9.47
C LEU A 86 27.28 -11.11 8.56
N ALA A 87 27.38 -11.80 7.42
CA ALA A 87 28.45 -11.58 6.43
C ALA A 87 28.44 -10.14 5.89
N VAL A 88 27.28 -9.46 5.93
CA VAL A 88 27.17 -8.05 5.54
C VAL A 88 28.04 -7.15 6.43
N ASN A 89 28.17 -7.47 7.72
CA ASN A 89 29.01 -6.70 8.63
C ASN A 89 30.49 -6.82 8.25
N GLU A 90 30.94 -8.00 7.82
CA GLU A 90 32.31 -8.24 7.36
C GLU A 90 32.60 -7.47 6.07
N ILE A 91 31.69 -7.53 5.10
CA ILE A 91 31.77 -6.76 3.85
C ILE A 91 31.87 -5.26 4.15
N CYS A 92 31.04 -4.76 5.06
CA CYS A 92 31.10 -3.36 5.47
C CYS A 92 32.40 -3.02 6.18
N SER A 93 32.96 -3.92 7.00
CA SER A 93 34.27 -3.72 7.61
C SER A 93 35.39 -3.64 6.56
N MET A 94 35.38 -4.52 5.55
CA MET A 94 36.36 -4.51 4.45
C MET A 94 36.30 -3.22 3.63
N LYS A 95 35.10 -2.69 3.37
CA LYS A 95 34.88 -1.42 2.67
C LYS A 95 34.92 -0.19 3.58
N ASN A 96 35.08 -0.40 4.89
CA ASN A 96 35.07 0.62 5.93
C ASN A 96 33.80 1.51 5.84
N CYS A 97 32.63 0.87 5.82
CA CYS A 97 31.32 1.51 5.76
C CYS A 97 30.61 1.42 7.11
N ASP A 98 30.09 2.53 7.61
CA ASP A 98 29.41 2.59 8.91
C ASP A 98 27.93 2.25 8.79
N LYS A 99 27.35 2.42 7.60
CA LYS A 99 25.93 2.23 7.34
C LYS A 99 25.73 1.31 6.15
N CYS A 100 24.60 0.61 6.12
CA CYS A 100 24.28 -0.29 5.02
C CYS A 100 22.80 -0.22 4.62
N ILE A 101 22.58 -0.24 3.31
CA ILE A 101 21.28 -0.50 2.67
C ILE A 101 21.44 -1.79 1.87
N LEU A 102 20.73 -2.84 2.29
CA LEU A 102 20.67 -4.12 1.59
C LEU A 102 19.27 -4.31 0.98
N LEU A 103 19.23 -4.56 -0.32
CA LEU A 103 18.01 -4.91 -1.05
C LEU A 103 17.90 -6.43 -1.20
N GLU A 104 16.96 -7.04 -0.49
CA GLU A 104 16.67 -8.46 -0.54
C GLU A 104 15.42 -8.70 -1.40
N SER A 105 15.56 -9.38 -2.54
CA SER A 105 14.39 -9.82 -3.31
C SER A 105 13.99 -11.25 -2.99
N ARG A 106 12.70 -11.45 -2.71
CA ARG A 106 12.10 -12.77 -2.51
C ARG A 106 11.11 -13.08 -3.64
N HIS A 107 11.10 -14.34 -4.09
CA HIS A 107 10.23 -14.80 -5.18
C HIS A 107 10.25 -13.93 -6.45
N ARG A 108 11.35 -13.21 -6.72
CA ARG A 108 11.53 -12.30 -7.87
C ARG A 108 10.39 -11.27 -8.03
N SER A 109 9.69 -10.95 -6.94
CA SER A 109 8.49 -10.09 -6.98
C SER A 109 8.41 -9.19 -5.76
N ASP A 110 8.72 -9.71 -4.58
CA ASP A 110 8.68 -8.95 -3.34
C ASP A 110 10.07 -8.39 -3.05
N LEU A 111 10.15 -7.09 -2.74
CA LEU A 111 11.39 -6.43 -2.37
C LEU A 111 11.37 -6.05 -0.89
N TYR A 112 12.38 -6.51 -0.18
CA TYR A 112 12.67 -6.12 1.19
C TYR A 112 13.89 -5.22 1.19
N MET A 113 13.87 -4.19 2.04
CA MET A 113 15.00 -3.30 2.25
C MET A 113 15.40 -3.39 3.70
N TRP A 114 16.68 -3.66 3.92
CA TRP A 114 17.31 -3.61 5.22
C TRP A 114 18.14 -2.35 5.30
N ILE A 115 18.00 -1.64 6.41
CA ILE A 115 18.73 -0.43 6.69
C ILE A 115 19.36 -0.63 8.06
N SER A 116 20.69 -0.53 8.15
CA SER A 116 21.44 -0.86 9.37
C SER A 116 22.59 0.11 9.62
N ASN A 117 22.88 0.29 10.91
CA ASN A 117 24.14 0.83 11.39
C ASN A 117 25.08 -0.30 11.81
N ILE A 118 26.35 -0.22 11.39
CA ILE A 118 27.34 -1.28 11.52
C ILE A 118 28.50 -0.77 12.37
N PRO A 119 29.05 -1.58 13.30
CA PRO A 119 28.68 -2.96 13.65
C PRO A 119 27.60 -3.06 14.75
N SER A 120 27.36 -1.97 15.48
CA SER A 120 26.60 -2.00 16.74
C SER A 120 25.07 -2.13 16.57
N GLY A 121 24.52 -1.99 15.35
CA GLY A 121 23.06 -1.81 15.15
C GLY A 121 22.63 -0.36 15.43
N PRO A 122 21.33 -0.02 15.31
CA PRO A 122 20.17 -0.87 15.07
C PRO A 122 19.98 -1.23 13.59
N SER A 123 19.16 -2.25 13.32
CA SER A 123 18.73 -2.59 11.96
C SER A 123 17.22 -2.62 11.80
N ALA A 124 16.72 -2.13 10.68
CA ALA A 124 15.31 -2.08 10.37
C ALA A 124 15.04 -2.78 9.05
N ARG A 125 14.01 -3.64 9.05
CA ARG A 125 13.55 -4.37 7.87
C ARG A 125 12.24 -3.76 7.38
N PHE A 126 12.19 -3.43 6.10
CA PHE A 126 11.03 -2.88 5.43
C PHE A 126 10.61 -3.76 4.26
N LEU A 127 9.31 -3.82 4.01
CA LEU A 127 8.77 -4.22 2.71
C LEU A 127 8.69 -2.96 1.84
N VAL A 128 9.29 -2.99 0.66
CA VAL A 128 9.21 -1.88 -0.28
C VAL A 128 8.04 -2.11 -1.23
N GLU A 129 7.11 -1.17 -1.25
CA GLU A 129 5.93 -1.17 -2.10
C GLU A 129 5.95 0.05 -3.04
N SER A 130 5.19 -0.01 -4.14
CA SER A 130 4.97 1.12 -5.06
C SER A 130 6.26 1.82 -5.53
N ILE A 131 7.20 1.03 -6.07
CA ILE A 131 8.49 1.52 -6.57
C ILE A 131 8.30 2.20 -7.93
N TYR A 132 8.74 3.45 -8.01
CA TYR A 132 8.88 4.22 -9.23
C TYR A 132 10.31 4.77 -9.30
N THR A 133 11.01 4.47 -10.38
CA THR A 133 12.44 4.80 -10.55
C THR A 133 12.61 6.18 -11.18
N MET A 134 13.80 6.79 -11.10
CA MET A 134 14.08 8.10 -11.72
C MET A 134 13.82 8.11 -13.23
N GLY A 135 13.96 6.98 -13.91
CA GLY A 135 13.73 6.86 -15.36
C GLY A 135 12.26 6.82 -15.80
N GLU A 136 11.30 7.13 -14.92
CA GLU A 136 9.89 7.13 -15.29
C GLU A 136 9.42 8.47 -15.87
N LEU A 137 8.61 8.39 -16.94
CA LEU A 137 8.18 9.55 -17.74
C LEU A 137 7.47 10.66 -16.94
N LYS A 138 6.82 10.33 -15.83
CA LYS A 138 6.06 11.30 -15.03
C LYS A 138 6.94 12.18 -14.14
N LEU A 139 8.20 11.81 -13.94
CA LEU A 139 9.14 12.50 -13.07
C LEU A 139 9.99 13.43 -13.94
N THR A 140 9.63 14.71 -13.94
CA THR A 140 10.23 15.73 -14.82
C THR A 140 11.36 16.50 -14.15
N GLY A 141 11.54 16.35 -12.84
CA GLY A 141 12.58 17.03 -12.07
C GLY A 141 13.98 16.48 -12.35
N ASN A 142 14.98 17.34 -12.24
CA ASN A 142 16.40 16.98 -12.30
C ASN A 142 17.12 17.51 -11.05
N CYS A 143 18.29 16.96 -10.72
CA CYS A 143 19.14 17.56 -9.68
C CYS A 143 20.62 17.34 -9.93
N LEU A 144 21.45 18.22 -9.39
CA LEU A 144 22.89 18.07 -9.35
C LEU A 144 23.26 16.80 -8.57
N LYS A 145 24.04 15.94 -9.24
CA LYS A 145 24.58 14.72 -8.64
C LYS A 145 25.50 15.08 -7.47
N GLY A 146 25.22 14.53 -6.31
CA GLY A 146 25.97 14.82 -5.08
C GLY A 146 25.61 16.14 -4.41
N SER A 147 24.53 16.81 -4.83
CA SER A 147 23.91 17.87 -4.02
C SER A 147 23.50 17.33 -2.65
N ARG A 148 23.62 18.20 -1.65
CA ARG A 148 23.19 17.89 -0.28
C ARG A 148 21.67 18.02 -0.23
N PRO A 149 20.93 16.95 0.09
CA PRO A 149 19.49 17.03 0.19
C PRO A 149 19.08 17.72 1.49
N LEU A 150 17.99 18.48 1.43
CA LEU A 150 17.24 18.83 2.63
C LEU A 150 16.35 17.64 3.00
N LEU A 151 16.39 17.22 4.26
CA LEU A 151 15.53 16.14 4.74
C LEU A 151 14.32 16.76 5.45
N SER A 152 13.13 16.43 4.95
CA SER A 152 11.86 16.82 5.55
C SER A 152 11.19 15.59 6.13
N PHE A 153 10.84 15.66 7.41
CA PHE A 153 10.17 14.60 8.15
C PHE A 153 8.81 15.10 8.64
N ASP A 154 7.84 14.21 8.60
CA ASP A 154 6.50 14.40 9.16
C ASP A 154 6.52 14.44 10.71
N GLU A 155 5.54 15.11 11.31
CA GLU A 155 5.42 15.26 12.77
C GLU A 155 5.18 13.90 13.47
N ASN A 156 4.57 12.96 12.76
CA ASN A 156 4.37 11.58 13.21
C ASN A 156 5.67 10.87 13.58
N PHE A 157 6.83 11.31 13.05
CA PHE A 157 8.12 10.74 13.42
C PHE A 157 8.54 11.09 14.84
N ASP A 158 8.10 12.23 15.37
CA ASP A 158 8.45 12.65 16.74
C ASP A 158 7.44 12.12 17.77
N SER A 159 6.21 11.83 17.33
CA SER A 159 5.14 11.31 18.20
C SER A 159 5.37 9.88 18.68
N ASN A 160 5.90 9.00 17.81
CA ASN A 160 6.07 7.58 18.12
C ASN A 160 7.56 7.21 18.26
N PRO A 161 7.96 6.47 19.31
CA PRO A 161 9.37 6.18 19.57
C PRO A 161 10.04 5.32 18.48
N HIS A 162 9.29 4.38 17.90
CA HIS A 162 9.81 3.55 16.81
C HIS A 162 10.06 4.37 15.54
N TYR A 163 9.25 5.40 15.27
CA TYR A 163 9.51 6.31 14.15
C TYR A 163 10.64 7.29 14.49
N ALA A 164 10.77 7.76 15.74
CA ALA A 164 11.89 8.61 16.14
C ALA A 164 13.25 7.92 15.91
N LEU A 165 13.35 6.62 16.23
CA LEU A 165 14.53 5.81 15.92
C LEU A 165 14.79 5.73 14.41
N LEU A 166 13.74 5.54 13.61
CA LEU A 166 13.85 5.51 12.15
C LEU A 166 14.22 6.87 11.55
N LYS A 167 13.74 7.98 12.13
CA LYS A 167 14.11 9.35 11.74
C LYS A 167 15.60 9.57 11.90
N GLU A 168 16.16 9.16 13.04
CA GLU A 168 17.61 9.25 13.27
C GLU A 168 18.40 8.37 12.29
N LEU A 169 17.96 7.12 12.09
CA LEU A 169 18.58 6.20 11.12
C LEU A 169 18.57 6.76 9.70
N PHE A 170 17.44 7.33 9.25
CA PHE A 170 17.31 7.93 7.93
C PHE A 170 18.12 9.21 7.80
N THR A 171 18.18 10.03 8.85
CA THR A 171 18.98 11.26 8.87
C THR A 171 20.46 10.95 8.64
N GLN A 172 20.98 9.92 9.29
CA GLN A 172 22.38 9.52 9.14
C GLN A 172 22.70 8.92 7.77
N ILE A 173 21.73 8.28 7.11
CA ILE A 173 21.94 7.55 5.85
C ILE A 173 21.70 8.45 4.63
N PHE A 174 20.56 9.12 4.60
CA PHE A 174 20.17 10.01 3.50
C PHE A 174 20.77 11.41 3.62
N GLY A 175 21.29 11.77 4.81
CA GLY A 175 22.06 12.98 5.03
C GLY A 175 23.44 12.89 4.37
N THR A 176 23.71 13.79 3.42
CA THR A 176 25.05 13.95 2.86
C THR A 176 25.90 14.81 3.80
N PRO A 177 27.05 14.31 4.32
CA PRO A 177 27.87 15.09 5.21
C PRO A 177 28.44 16.34 4.53
N ALA A 178 28.53 17.43 5.28
CA ALA A 178 29.12 18.67 4.78
C ALA A 178 30.60 18.46 4.43
N HIS A 179 31.03 19.02 3.30
CA HIS A 179 32.40 18.93 2.79
C HIS A 179 32.85 17.50 2.43
N HIS A 180 31.92 16.63 2.07
CA HIS A 180 32.27 15.35 1.44
C HIS A 180 33.00 15.62 0.11
N PRO A 181 34.04 14.84 -0.27
CA PRO A 181 34.80 15.10 -1.49
C PRO A 181 33.97 15.12 -2.78
N LYS A 182 32.85 14.39 -2.79
CA LYS A 182 31.89 14.35 -3.91
C LYS A 182 30.65 15.21 -3.70
N SER A 183 30.51 15.91 -2.57
CA SER A 183 29.34 16.76 -2.33
C SER A 183 29.48 18.10 -3.03
N GLN A 184 28.40 18.54 -3.65
CA GLN A 184 28.28 19.90 -4.16
C GLN A 184 27.84 20.87 -3.05
N PRO A 185 28.21 22.15 -3.12
CA PRO A 185 27.89 23.13 -2.09
C PRO A 185 26.40 23.54 -2.07
N PHE A 186 25.70 23.44 -3.20
CA PHE A 186 24.32 23.90 -3.35
C PHE A 186 23.28 22.88 -2.88
N PHE A 187 22.15 23.40 -2.40
CA PHE A 187 20.95 22.64 -2.06
C PHE A 187 19.98 22.71 -3.23
N ASP A 188 19.84 21.60 -3.96
CA ASP A 188 19.05 21.55 -5.20
C ASP A 188 17.78 20.69 -5.05
N ARG A 189 17.69 19.93 -3.95
CA ARG A 189 16.63 18.95 -3.75
C ARG A 189 16.25 18.73 -2.30
N VAL A 190 15.02 18.26 -2.15
CA VAL A 190 14.40 17.89 -0.87
C VAL A 190 13.98 16.43 -0.92
N VAL A 191 14.41 15.67 0.08
CA VAL A 191 13.92 14.32 0.33
C VAL A 191 12.90 14.39 1.46
N THR A 192 11.71 13.89 1.19
CA THR A 192 10.58 13.93 2.12
C THR A 192 10.22 12.53 2.60
N PHE A 193 9.98 12.41 3.89
CA PHE A 193 9.47 11.21 4.55
C PHE A 193 8.13 11.54 5.19
N SER A 194 7.04 10.99 4.64
CA SER A 194 5.68 11.20 5.17
C SER A 194 5.11 9.90 5.71
N VAL A 195 4.43 9.95 6.85
CA VAL A 195 3.80 8.75 7.44
C VAL A 195 2.31 8.76 7.13
N LEU A 196 1.87 7.83 6.30
CA LEU A 196 0.45 7.65 6.00
C LEU A 196 0.10 6.17 6.09
N ASP A 197 -0.98 5.84 6.80
CA ASP A 197 -1.42 4.46 7.04
C ASP A 197 -0.35 3.54 7.65
N ASN A 198 0.50 4.09 8.53
CA ASN A 198 1.66 3.40 9.14
C ASN A 198 2.72 2.95 8.13
N ARG A 199 2.72 3.57 6.94
CA ARG A 199 3.70 3.37 5.89
C ARG A 199 4.43 4.67 5.67
N ILE A 200 5.72 4.55 5.38
CA ILE A 200 6.60 5.70 5.18
C ILE A 200 6.73 5.91 3.67
N TRP A 201 6.26 7.06 3.22
CA TRP A 201 6.34 7.47 1.82
C TRP A 201 7.65 8.22 1.62
N PHE A 202 8.47 7.72 0.70
CA PHE A 202 9.69 8.37 0.27
C PHE A 202 9.45 9.11 -1.04
N ARG A 203 9.74 10.41 -1.08
CA ARG A 203 9.72 11.20 -2.31
C ARG A 203 10.91 12.16 -2.37
N ASN A 204 11.41 12.37 -3.59
CA ASN A 204 12.53 13.26 -3.88
C ASN A 204 12.09 14.35 -4.87
N TYR A 205 12.25 15.60 -4.45
CA TYR A 205 11.80 16.81 -5.14
C TYR A 205 12.98 17.70 -5.50
N GLN A 206 12.97 18.29 -6.69
CA GLN A 206 13.82 19.39 -7.11
C GLN A 206 13.26 20.69 -6.59
N ILE A 207 14.13 21.61 -6.17
CA ILE A 207 13.79 23.01 -5.89
C ILE A 207 13.92 23.78 -7.21
N LEU A 208 12.80 24.23 -7.79
CA LEU A 208 12.78 24.93 -9.08
C LEU A 208 13.08 26.42 -8.95
N THR A 209 12.42 27.07 -7.99
CA THR A 209 12.40 28.52 -7.83
C THR A 209 12.55 28.85 -6.36
N GLU A 210 13.08 30.03 -6.06
CA GLU A 210 13.23 30.53 -4.69
C GLU A 210 11.87 30.65 -3.97
N ASP A 211 10.77 30.78 -4.72
CA ASP A 211 9.38 30.78 -4.23
C ASP A 211 8.90 29.43 -3.65
N GLY A 212 9.74 28.38 -3.69
CA GLY A 212 9.44 27.08 -3.11
C GLY A 212 8.67 26.12 -4.02
N ALA A 213 8.62 26.39 -5.33
CA ALA A 213 8.06 25.46 -6.30
C ALA A 213 8.91 24.17 -6.37
N LEU A 214 8.24 23.01 -6.29
CA LEU A 214 8.88 21.69 -6.27
C LEU A 214 8.47 20.84 -7.49
N ALA A 215 9.44 20.19 -8.13
CA ALA A 215 9.19 19.17 -9.16
C ALA A 215 9.64 17.78 -8.71
N GLU A 216 8.88 16.73 -9.01
CA GLU A 216 9.26 15.36 -8.65
C GLU A 216 10.40 14.82 -9.54
N ILE A 217 11.50 14.38 -8.92
CA ILE A 217 12.67 13.74 -9.60
C ILE A 217 12.58 12.21 -9.51
N GLY A 218 12.19 11.70 -8.34
CA GLY A 218 12.32 10.29 -7.98
C GLY A 218 13.69 9.90 -7.39
N PRO A 219 13.85 8.64 -6.95
CA PRO A 219 12.85 7.57 -6.95
C PRO A 219 11.73 7.83 -5.93
N ARG A 220 10.58 7.20 -6.16
CA ARG A 220 9.43 7.20 -5.26
C ARG A 220 9.16 5.77 -4.84
N PHE A 221 9.01 5.55 -3.54
CA PHE A 221 8.65 4.24 -3.03
C PHE A 221 8.01 4.38 -1.65
N VAL A 222 7.36 3.31 -1.22
CA VAL A 222 6.70 3.23 0.08
C VAL A 222 7.40 2.15 0.90
N LEU A 223 7.86 2.51 2.09
CA LEU A 223 8.42 1.59 3.07
C LEU A 223 7.34 1.19 4.06
N ASN A 224 7.06 -0.11 4.14
CA ASN A 224 6.19 -0.70 5.15
C ASN A 224 7.08 -1.35 6.22
N PRO A 225 7.20 -0.76 7.42
CA PRO A 225 8.05 -1.29 8.49
C PRO A 225 7.60 -2.68 8.93
N ILE A 226 8.54 -3.63 9.02
CA ILE A 226 8.26 -5.02 9.44
C ILE A 226 8.70 -5.22 10.88
N LYS A 227 10.01 -5.11 11.12
CA LYS A 227 10.67 -5.35 12.40
C LYS A 227 11.88 -4.43 12.52
N ILE A 228 12.17 -4.03 13.76
CA ILE A 228 13.39 -3.32 14.15
C ILE A 228 14.16 -4.24 15.11
N PHE A 229 15.44 -4.39 14.87
CA PHE A 229 16.37 -5.20 15.65
C PHE A 229 17.38 -4.31 16.35
N GLU A 230 17.81 -4.78 17.52
CA GLU A 230 18.81 -4.12 18.36
C GLU A 230 20.19 -4.08 17.69
N ASN A 231 20.61 -5.19 17.07
CA ASN A 231 21.92 -5.31 16.44
C ASN A 231 21.84 -5.19 14.91
N SER A 232 23.01 -5.12 14.27
CA SER A 232 23.12 -5.12 12.82
C SER A 232 22.77 -6.50 12.24
N PHE A 233 21.72 -6.56 11.42
CA PHE A 233 21.24 -7.76 10.71
C PHE A 233 20.93 -8.98 11.62
N GLY A 234 20.62 -8.73 12.90
CA GLY A 234 20.34 -9.76 13.88
C GLY A 234 20.06 -9.20 15.26
N GLY A 235 20.09 -10.07 16.28
CA GLY A 235 19.81 -9.70 17.66
C GLY A 235 18.31 -9.69 17.99
N ARG A 236 17.99 -9.19 19.19
CA ARG A 236 16.62 -9.15 19.71
C ARG A 236 15.78 -8.18 18.90
N THR A 237 14.53 -8.57 18.62
CA THR A 237 13.54 -7.67 18.01
C THR A 237 13.07 -6.67 19.06
N VAL A 238 13.34 -5.39 18.81
CA VAL A 238 12.93 -4.27 19.68
C VAL A 238 11.47 -3.90 19.40
N TRP A 239 11.06 -3.96 18.13
CA TRP A 239 9.71 -3.63 17.71
C TRP A 239 9.29 -4.46 16.50
N GLU A 240 8.02 -4.85 16.47
CA GLU A 240 7.39 -5.56 15.36
C GLU A 240 6.07 -4.89 15.00
N ASN A 241 5.81 -4.75 13.70
CA ASN A 241 4.58 -4.16 13.22
C ASN A 241 3.42 -5.18 13.28
N PRO A 242 2.40 -4.99 14.14
CA PRO A 242 1.27 -5.92 14.23
C PRO A 242 0.38 -5.91 12.99
N ARG A 243 0.38 -4.82 12.21
CA ARG A 243 -0.45 -4.65 11.01
C ARG A 243 0.20 -5.22 9.75
N TYR A 244 1.46 -5.62 9.84
CA TYR A 244 2.20 -6.13 8.70
C TYR A 244 1.73 -7.54 8.31
N VAL A 245 1.36 -7.71 7.05
CA VAL A 245 1.05 -9.01 6.44
C VAL A 245 2.05 -9.27 5.32
N THR A 246 2.69 -10.43 5.33
CA THR A 246 3.62 -10.79 4.26
C THR A 246 2.88 -10.91 2.92
N PRO A 247 3.49 -10.46 1.79
CA PRO A 247 2.87 -10.59 0.47
C PRO A 247 2.51 -12.04 0.12
N ALA A 248 3.32 -13.01 0.57
CA ALA A 248 3.03 -14.44 0.41
C ALA A 248 1.73 -14.86 1.13
N LYS A 249 1.53 -14.43 2.38
CA LYS A 249 0.31 -14.70 3.16
C LYS A 249 -0.90 -13.98 2.55
N TYR A 250 -0.74 -12.74 2.09
CA TYR A 250 -1.78 -12.01 1.39
C TYR A 250 -2.23 -12.74 0.10
N ARG A 251 -1.28 -13.18 -0.73
CA ARG A 251 -1.57 -14.01 -1.92
C ARG A 251 -2.25 -15.33 -1.56
N GLN A 252 -1.86 -15.97 -0.47
CA GLN A 252 -2.51 -17.20 0.02
C GLN A 252 -3.97 -16.94 0.44
N GLN A 253 -4.23 -15.85 1.16
CA GLN A 253 -5.59 -15.46 1.55
C GLN A 253 -6.49 -15.18 0.34
N LEU A 254 -5.97 -14.48 -0.68
CA LEU A 254 -6.70 -14.27 -1.94
C LEU A 254 -7.01 -15.58 -2.66
N LYS A 255 -6.06 -16.53 -2.69
CA LYS A 255 -6.28 -17.86 -3.26
C LYS A 255 -7.32 -18.66 -2.47
N LEU A 256 -7.28 -18.60 -1.15
CA LEU A 256 -8.25 -19.26 -0.27
C LEU A 256 -9.66 -18.66 -0.44
N ALA A 257 -9.78 -17.34 -0.52
CA ALA A 257 -11.05 -16.67 -0.80
C ALA A 257 -11.60 -17.05 -2.18
N ALA A 258 -10.72 -17.27 -3.17
CA ALA A 258 -11.11 -17.71 -4.51
C ALA A 258 -11.37 -19.22 -4.62
N SER A 259 -10.96 -20.04 -3.66
CA SER A 259 -11.10 -21.51 -3.68
C SER A 259 -12.57 -21.94 -3.68
N ASN A 260 -13.43 -21.24 -2.94
CA ASN A 260 -14.84 -21.61 -2.81
C ASN A 260 -15.67 -21.36 -4.08
N LYS A 261 -15.13 -20.69 -5.11
CA LYS A 261 -15.85 -20.37 -6.34
C LYS A 261 -16.52 -21.57 -7.01
N TYR A 262 -15.86 -22.74 -7.01
CA TYR A 262 -16.43 -23.95 -7.61
C TYR A 262 -17.57 -24.53 -6.76
N VAL A 263 -17.40 -24.56 -5.44
CA VAL A 263 -18.42 -25.02 -4.48
C VAL A 263 -19.62 -24.09 -4.53
N ASP A 264 -19.39 -22.78 -4.52
CA ASP A 264 -20.43 -21.75 -4.64
C ASP A 264 -21.21 -21.91 -5.95
N ARG A 265 -20.54 -22.20 -7.08
CA ARG A 265 -21.20 -22.47 -8.36
C ARG A 265 -22.09 -23.71 -8.29
N LYS A 266 -21.61 -24.80 -7.69
CA LYS A 266 -22.40 -26.02 -7.50
C LYS A 266 -23.60 -25.77 -6.59
N GLN A 267 -23.40 -25.06 -5.48
CA GLN A 267 -24.46 -24.69 -4.56
C GLN A 267 -25.49 -23.77 -5.22
N GLN A 268 -25.06 -22.79 -6.02
CA GLN A 268 -25.95 -21.93 -6.80
C GLN A 268 -26.77 -22.73 -7.82
N LYS A 269 -26.15 -23.69 -8.53
CA LYS A 269 -26.87 -24.59 -9.45
C LYS A 269 -27.90 -25.46 -8.72
N ALA A 270 -27.52 -26.04 -7.58
CA ALA A 270 -28.43 -26.82 -6.74
C ALA A 270 -29.59 -25.96 -6.20
N ALA A 271 -29.28 -24.75 -5.72
CA ALA A 271 -30.28 -23.80 -5.23
C ALA A 271 -31.23 -23.34 -6.34
N PHE A 272 -30.71 -23.10 -7.55
CA PHE A 272 -31.54 -22.77 -8.72
C PHE A 272 -32.51 -23.91 -9.04
N ILE A 273 -32.02 -25.15 -9.13
CA ILE A 273 -32.84 -26.33 -9.36
C ILE A 273 -33.91 -26.47 -8.27
N ALA A 274 -33.54 -26.32 -7.00
CA ALA A 274 -34.47 -26.42 -5.87
C ALA A 274 -35.50 -25.27 -5.84
N SER A 275 -35.10 -24.07 -6.27
CA SER A 275 -35.98 -22.90 -6.35
C SER A 275 -36.85 -22.87 -7.60
N ARG A 276 -36.59 -23.78 -8.57
CA ARG A 276 -37.35 -23.82 -9.81
C ARG A 276 -38.78 -24.23 -9.47
N PRO A 277 -39.78 -23.38 -9.76
CA PRO A 277 -41.16 -23.74 -9.49
C PRO A 277 -41.53 -24.95 -10.37
N LYS A 278 -42.31 -25.89 -9.80
CA LYS A 278 -42.77 -27.08 -10.53
C LYS A 278 -43.71 -26.71 -11.67
N GLU A 279 -44.52 -25.68 -11.45
CA GLU A 279 -45.43 -25.10 -12.42
C GLU A 279 -44.91 -23.71 -12.80
N SER A 280 -44.78 -23.44 -14.10
CA SER A 280 -44.28 -22.17 -14.62
C SER A 280 -45.31 -21.05 -14.50
N TYR A 281 -46.60 -21.39 -14.65
CA TYR A 281 -47.73 -20.48 -14.53
C TYR A 281 -48.84 -21.21 -13.78
N VAL A 282 -49.61 -20.47 -12.97
CA VAL A 282 -50.88 -20.96 -12.44
C VAL A 282 -51.82 -21.05 -13.65
N SER A 283 -52.21 -22.27 -14.05
CA SER A 283 -53.24 -22.44 -15.11
C SER A 283 -54.44 -21.58 -14.76
N LYS A 284 -54.96 -20.85 -15.75
CA LYS A 284 -56.19 -20.09 -15.54
C LYS A 284 -57.31 -21.09 -15.21
N PRO A 285 -58.36 -20.69 -14.46
CA PRO A 285 -59.42 -21.59 -14.01
C PRO A 285 -60.16 -22.41 -15.10
N ASN A 286 -59.90 -22.15 -16.39
CA ASN A 286 -60.54 -22.77 -17.55
C ASN A 286 -59.53 -23.30 -18.60
N ASP A 287 -58.22 -23.36 -18.30
CA ASP A 287 -57.23 -23.85 -19.29
C ASP A 287 -57.41 -25.36 -19.57
N ASP A 288 -58.00 -26.10 -18.64
CA ASP A 288 -58.38 -27.52 -18.81
C ASP A 288 -59.39 -27.73 -19.96
N ILE A 289 -60.07 -26.71 -20.47
CA ILE A 289 -61.02 -26.85 -21.60
C ILE A 289 -60.30 -27.31 -22.88
N PHE A 290 -59.01 -26.99 -23.02
CA PHE A 290 -58.24 -27.25 -24.24
C PHE A 290 -57.38 -28.51 -24.17
N GLU A 291 -57.34 -29.20 -23.02
CA GLU A 291 -56.61 -30.47 -22.88
C GLU A 291 -57.50 -31.66 -23.28
N GLY A 292 -57.20 -32.35 -24.39
CA GLY A 292 -57.94 -33.52 -24.87
C GLY A 292 -58.63 -33.33 -26.24
N ASN A 293 -59.47 -34.28 -26.64
CA ASN A 293 -60.13 -34.26 -27.95
C ASN A 293 -61.33 -33.25 -27.92
N PRO A 294 -61.34 -32.18 -28.74
CA PRO A 294 -62.32 -31.09 -28.63
C PRO A 294 -63.78 -31.53 -28.81
N LEU A 295 -64.02 -32.58 -29.59
CA LEU A 295 -65.36 -33.06 -29.94
C LEU A 295 -66.08 -33.72 -28.75
N GLU A 296 -65.35 -34.44 -27.91
CA GLU A 296 -65.92 -35.16 -26.77
C GLU A 296 -66.26 -34.20 -25.64
N LYS A 297 -65.35 -33.26 -25.32
CA LYS A 297 -65.60 -32.19 -24.35
C LYS A 297 -66.76 -31.28 -24.74
N ALA A 298 -66.90 -30.96 -26.04
CA ALA A 298 -68.03 -30.18 -26.52
C ALA A 298 -69.38 -30.89 -26.26
N LYS A 299 -69.42 -32.23 -26.43
CA LYS A 299 -70.62 -33.03 -26.13
C LYS A 299 -70.93 -33.01 -24.63
N GLU A 300 -69.95 -33.25 -23.76
CA GLU A 300 -70.12 -33.23 -22.31
C GLU A 300 -70.61 -31.87 -21.79
N ILE A 301 -70.04 -30.78 -22.30
CA ILE A 301 -70.48 -29.42 -21.95
C ILE A 301 -71.93 -29.19 -22.40
N SER A 302 -72.29 -29.66 -23.59
CA SER A 302 -73.67 -29.53 -24.10
C SER A 302 -74.69 -30.29 -23.24
N GLU A 303 -74.31 -31.48 -22.75
CA GLU A 303 -75.15 -32.30 -21.86
C GLU A 303 -75.30 -31.64 -20.48
N LYS A 304 -74.20 -31.16 -19.88
CA LYS A 304 -74.24 -30.41 -18.62
C LYS A 304 -75.12 -29.16 -18.70
N VAL A 305 -75.08 -28.44 -19.82
CA VAL A 305 -75.92 -27.25 -20.06
C VAL A 305 -77.39 -27.60 -20.22
N LYS A 306 -77.73 -28.76 -20.83
CA LYS A 306 -79.11 -29.25 -20.92
C LYS A 306 -79.66 -29.58 -19.53
N ILE A 307 -78.89 -30.31 -18.72
CA ILE A 307 -79.26 -30.70 -17.35
C ILE A 307 -79.51 -29.45 -16.47
N LEU A 308 -78.64 -28.44 -16.56
CA LEU A 308 -78.81 -27.18 -15.81
C LEU A 308 -80.03 -26.36 -16.26
N LYS A 309 -80.40 -26.42 -17.55
CA LYS A 309 -81.62 -25.78 -18.05
C LYS A 309 -82.88 -26.48 -17.56
N GLU A 310 -82.87 -27.81 -17.48
CA GLU A 310 -83.98 -28.60 -16.95
C GLU A 310 -84.18 -28.36 -15.45
N LEU A 311 -83.09 -28.28 -14.66
CA LEU A 311 -83.13 -27.93 -13.24
C LEU A 311 -83.69 -26.52 -12.98
N ASN A 312 -83.31 -25.52 -13.80
CA ASN A 312 -83.78 -24.14 -13.63
C ASN A 312 -85.22 -23.89 -14.11
N GLN A 313 -85.79 -24.77 -14.95
CA GLN A 313 -87.19 -24.66 -15.38
C GLN A 313 -88.19 -25.10 -14.30
N GLN A 314 -87.74 -25.86 -13.28
CA GLN A 314 -88.62 -26.39 -12.23
C GLN A 314 -88.83 -25.46 -11.03
N THR A 315 -88.08 -24.35 -10.89
CA THR A 315 -88.23 -23.44 -9.75
C THR A 315 -88.49 -21.99 -10.18
N LEU A 316 -89.77 -21.62 -10.32
CA LEU A 316 -90.22 -20.23 -10.28
C LEU A 316 -91.61 -20.14 -9.61
N PRO A 317 -91.72 -19.42 -8.48
CA PRO A 317 -92.92 -18.64 -8.19
C PRO A 317 -92.62 -17.13 -8.10
N LYS A 318 -93.57 -16.33 -8.58
CA LYS A 318 -93.55 -14.86 -8.65
C LYS A 318 -93.94 -14.24 -7.30
N THR A 319 -93.27 -13.17 -6.84
CA THR A 319 -93.90 -12.05 -6.08
C THR A 319 -93.09 -10.74 -6.07
N LYS A 320 -93.72 -9.71 -6.67
CA LYS A 320 -93.86 -8.25 -6.38
C LYS A 320 -92.67 -7.30 -6.08
N PRO A 321 -92.79 -6.01 -6.49
CA PRO A 321 -91.65 -5.12 -6.74
C PRO A 321 -91.28 -4.27 -5.51
N PHE A 322 -89.98 -4.09 -5.26
CA PHE A 322 -89.47 -3.16 -4.24
C PHE A 322 -88.80 -1.93 -4.87
N LYS A 323 -89.14 -0.76 -4.31
CA LYS A 323 -88.90 0.60 -4.85
C LYS A 323 -87.41 0.99 -4.92
N LYS A 324 -87.10 1.83 -5.93
CA LYS A 324 -85.83 2.54 -6.11
C LYS A 324 -85.47 3.41 -4.90
N LYS A 325 -84.24 3.27 -4.40
CA LYS A 325 -83.52 4.33 -3.68
C LYS A 325 -82.28 4.73 -4.47
N THR A 326 -81.98 6.01 -4.38
CA THR A 326 -81.16 6.86 -5.24
C THR A 326 -79.65 6.62 -5.14
N LYS A 327 -78.95 6.98 -6.22
CA LYS A 327 -77.50 6.99 -6.38
C LYS A 327 -76.81 7.84 -5.29
N LYS A 328 -75.71 7.31 -4.73
CA LYS A 328 -74.56 8.10 -4.28
C LYS A 328 -73.29 7.53 -4.92
N THR A 329 -72.71 8.34 -5.81
CA THR A 329 -71.36 8.21 -6.36
C THR A 329 -70.33 8.54 -5.29
N ILE A 330 -69.45 7.60 -4.95
CA ILE A 330 -68.19 7.88 -4.24
C ILE A 330 -67.08 6.96 -4.78
N GLY A 331 -66.14 7.57 -5.50
CA GLY A 331 -64.69 7.38 -5.37
C GLY A 331 -64.09 5.99 -5.56
N VAL A 332 -63.44 5.80 -6.71
CA VAL A 332 -62.35 4.83 -6.92
C VAL A 332 -61.27 5.00 -5.86
N LYS A 333 -60.96 3.92 -5.12
CA LYS A 333 -59.64 3.70 -4.52
C LYS A 333 -59.26 2.23 -4.67
N VAL A 334 -58.41 1.96 -5.66
CA VAL A 334 -57.69 0.70 -5.83
C VAL A 334 -56.74 0.54 -4.64
N LYS A 335 -56.99 -0.45 -3.77
CA LYS A 335 -55.99 -0.95 -2.83
C LYS A 335 -55.15 -1.99 -3.56
N SER A 336 -53.94 -1.61 -3.94
CA SER A 336 -52.87 -2.50 -4.39
C SER A 336 -52.42 -3.39 -3.21
N GLY A 337 -52.90 -4.63 -3.18
CA GLY A 337 -52.40 -5.67 -2.29
C GLY A 337 -51.23 -6.41 -2.92
N ILE A 338 -50.04 -5.83 -2.87
CA ILE A 338 -48.78 -6.54 -3.12
C ILE A 338 -47.97 -6.50 -1.83
N GLU A 339 -47.89 -7.66 -1.16
CA GLU A 339 -46.68 -8.30 -0.59
C GLU A 339 -46.96 -9.06 0.72
N PRO A 340 -46.34 -10.24 0.86
CA PRO A 340 -45.18 -10.27 1.74
C PRO A 340 -43.99 -10.99 1.08
N THR A 341 -43.12 -10.24 0.38
CA THR A 341 -41.79 -10.76 -0.03
C THR A 341 -40.63 -9.83 0.38
N LYS A 342 -40.89 -8.58 0.78
CA LYS A 342 -39.88 -7.70 1.40
C LYS A 342 -39.30 -8.22 2.72
N ASN A 343 -40.05 -8.98 3.52
CA ASN A 343 -39.55 -9.44 4.83
C ASN A 343 -38.43 -10.48 4.75
N ILE A 344 -38.32 -11.25 3.66
CA ILE A 344 -37.28 -12.27 3.48
C ILE A 344 -35.99 -11.64 2.93
N LEU A 345 -36.11 -10.69 1.99
CA LEU A 345 -34.98 -9.91 1.49
C LEU A 345 -34.42 -8.95 2.56
N ALA A 346 -35.29 -8.32 3.36
CA ALA A 346 -34.86 -7.49 4.49
C ALA A 346 -34.17 -8.31 5.60
N LYS A 347 -34.66 -9.52 5.92
CA LYS A 347 -33.98 -10.44 6.86
C LYS A 347 -32.62 -10.92 6.33
N LYS A 348 -32.51 -11.23 5.03
CA LYS A 348 -31.22 -11.59 4.41
C LYS A 348 -30.23 -10.43 4.39
N GLN A 349 -30.68 -9.20 4.10
CA GLN A 349 -29.83 -8.01 4.13
C GLN A 349 -29.43 -7.61 5.56
N LYS A 350 -30.33 -7.73 6.55
CA LYS A 350 -30.00 -7.56 7.99
C LYS A 350 -28.97 -8.59 8.45
N ASN A 351 -29.11 -9.86 8.10
CA ASN A 351 -28.15 -10.90 8.46
C ASN A 351 -26.78 -10.74 7.77
N LYS A 352 -26.75 -10.17 6.55
CA LYS A 352 -25.50 -9.82 5.86
C LYS A 352 -24.79 -8.63 6.53
N LYS A 353 -25.54 -7.59 6.93
CA LYS A 353 -25.02 -6.45 7.73
C LYS A 353 -24.57 -6.86 9.13
N LEU A 354 -25.27 -7.79 9.80
CA LEU A 354 -24.89 -8.30 11.12
C LEU A 354 -23.62 -9.16 11.07
N LYS A 355 -23.42 -9.94 10.00
CA LYS A 355 -22.17 -10.69 9.78
C LYS A 355 -20.99 -9.76 9.45
N MET A 356 -21.20 -8.72 8.64
CA MET A 356 -20.14 -7.75 8.32
C MET A 356 -19.71 -6.90 9.53
N SER A 357 -20.66 -6.48 10.38
CA SER A 357 -20.36 -5.75 11.62
C SER A 357 -19.68 -6.62 12.69
N LYS A 358 -20.04 -7.91 12.82
CA LYS A 358 -19.32 -8.86 13.70
C LYS A 358 -17.90 -9.17 13.22
N ILE A 359 -17.65 -9.08 11.91
CA ILE A 359 -16.30 -9.21 11.35
C ILE A 359 -15.51 -7.93 11.66
N GLN A 360 -16.08 -6.74 11.45
CA GLN A 360 -15.42 -5.46 11.77
C GLN A 360 -15.13 -5.27 13.27
N ASN A 361 -16.04 -5.67 14.17
CA ASN A 361 -15.81 -5.57 15.62
C ASN A 361 -14.82 -6.61 16.18
N LYS A 362 -14.51 -7.69 15.43
CA LYS A 362 -13.40 -8.58 15.76
C LYS A 362 -12.03 -8.00 15.39
N PHE A 363 -11.99 -6.96 14.56
CA PHE A 363 -10.76 -6.27 14.17
C PHE A 363 -10.48 -4.99 14.99
N SER A 364 -11.37 -4.59 15.90
CA SER A 364 -11.19 -3.41 16.76
C SER A 364 -10.83 -3.72 18.21
N VAL A 365 -10.81 -5.00 18.62
CA VAL A 365 -10.48 -5.44 20.00
C VAL A 365 -9.41 -6.54 20.02
N SER A 366 -8.49 -6.55 19.05
CA SER A 366 -7.27 -7.39 19.15
C SER A 366 -6.05 -6.63 18.67
#